data_AF-A0A7S1VG05-F1
#
_entry.id   AF-A0A7S1VG05-F1
#
_cell.length_a   1.000
_cell.length_b   1.000
_cell.length_c   1.000
_cell.angle_alpha   90.00
_cell.angle_beta   90.00
_cell.angle_gamma   90.00
#
_symmetry.space_group_name_H-M   'P 1'
#
loop_
_entity.id
_entity.type
_entity.pdbx_description
1 polymer ?
#
loop_
_entity_poly.entity_id
_entity_poly.type
_entity_poly.pdbx_seq_one_letter_code
_entity_poly.pdbx_strand_id
1 'polypeptide(L)'
;MTCDEPELSAMAMSRALAELTTFLPAAKEQRSDSRAAAGLTNETKFGVAEKRAFDNDPHIHTGQTPMSCGSLAPKLKRGAGCMDHSFRRSAEPWEVSDGCVFLFREVVTCDPSQWPVFLPTVLELMSLRSFAHYSNLHTTILRTLRHLWPAMPAAQRKTVLPVAQAAIDDENRLVSSEAKFLLEDAGEDTLDKVE
;
A
#
# COMPACT_ATOMS: atom_id res chain seq x y z
N MET A 1 1.97 32.61 -12.53
CA MET A 1 3.16 32.13 -11.81
C MET A 1 3.61 30.88 -12.53
N THR A 2 4.26 31.06 -13.66
CA THR A 2 4.72 30.01 -14.56
C THR A 2 6.14 29.68 -14.15
N CYS A 3 6.32 28.54 -13.48
CA CYS A 3 7.65 27.99 -13.26
C CYS A 3 8.12 27.40 -14.59
N ASP A 4 8.72 28.24 -15.42
CA ASP A 4 9.66 27.81 -16.45
C ASP A 4 10.89 27.24 -15.75
N GLU A 5 10.95 25.92 -15.55
CA GLU A 5 12.23 25.20 -15.43
C GLU A 5 12.10 23.78 -16.01
N PRO A 6 12.27 23.62 -17.34
CA PRO A 6 12.31 22.29 -17.96
C PRO A 6 13.41 21.39 -17.35
N GLU A 7 14.48 21.98 -16.81
CA GLU A 7 15.55 21.24 -16.12
C GLU A 7 15.11 20.63 -14.78
N LEU A 8 14.34 21.37 -13.98
CA LEU A 8 13.79 20.86 -12.72
C LEU A 8 12.80 19.71 -12.97
N SER A 9 11.98 19.84 -14.01
CA SER A 9 11.05 18.79 -14.43
C SER A 9 11.78 17.54 -14.93
N ALA A 10 12.84 17.71 -15.73
CA ALA A 10 13.66 16.60 -16.21
C ALA A 10 14.39 15.89 -15.06
N MET A 11 14.92 16.63 -14.08
CA MET A 11 15.57 16.05 -12.90
C MET A 11 14.55 15.30 -12.03
N ALA A 12 13.35 15.86 -11.83
CA ALA A 12 12.29 15.20 -11.06
C ALA A 12 11.85 13.88 -11.74
N MET A 13 11.68 13.88 -13.07
CA MET A 13 11.35 12.69 -13.83
C MET A 13 12.47 11.63 -13.71
N SER A 14 13.72 12.03 -13.88
CA SER A 14 14.87 11.11 -13.73
C SER A 14 14.91 10.45 -12.35
N ARG A 15 14.62 11.21 -11.28
CA ARG A 15 14.51 10.65 -9.92
C ARG A 15 13.33 9.70 -9.79
N ALA A 16 12.15 10.07 -10.29
CA ALA A 16 10.97 9.21 -10.26
C ALA A 16 11.20 7.87 -10.95
N LEU A 17 11.87 7.88 -12.10
CA LEU A 17 12.24 6.65 -12.82
C LEU A 17 13.21 5.79 -12.01
N ALA A 18 14.23 6.39 -11.38
CA ALA A 18 15.17 5.65 -10.54
C ALA A 18 14.50 5.01 -9.31
N GLU A 19 13.57 5.72 -8.67
CA GLU A 19 12.77 5.22 -7.56
C GLU A 19 11.87 4.06 -8.02
N LEU A 20 11.16 4.21 -9.14
CA LEU A 20 10.32 3.14 -9.71
C LEU A 20 11.12 1.89 -10.03
N THR A 21 12.28 2.02 -10.69
CA THR A 21 13.13 0.88 -11.03
C THR A 21 13.59 0.14 -9.77
N THR A 22 13.89 0.87 -8.70
CA THR A 22 14.42 0.31 -7.46
C THR A 22 13.33 -0.34 -6.61
N PHE A 23 12.20 0.34 -6.44
CA PHE A 23 11.26 0.07 -5.36
C PHE A 23 9.95 -0.56 -5.82
N LEU A 24 9.58 -0.45 -7.10
CA LEU A 24 8.40 -1.14 -7.62
C LEU A 24 8.43 -2.67 -7.37
N PRO A 25 9.56 -3.40 -7.53
CA PRO A 25 9.59 -4.85 -7.28
C PRO A 25 9.71 -5.25 -5.80
N ALA A 26 9.76 -4.30 -4.85
CA ALA A 26 10.05 -4.60 -3.44
C ALA A 26 9.09 -5.62 -2.80
N ALA A 27 7.81 -5.62 -3.18
CA ALA A 27 6.81 -6.58 -2.72
C ALA A 27 7.19 -8.05 -2.98
N LYS A 28 8.07 -8.34 -3.94
CA LYS A 28 8.57 -9.71 -4.17
C LYS A 28 9.39 -10.25 -3.00
N GLU A 29 9.96 -9.35 -2.20
CA GLU A 29 10.73 -9.68 -0.99
C GLU A 29 9.84 -9.76 0.26
N GLN A 30 8.53 -9.53 0.12
CA GLN A 30 7.59 -9.57 1.24
C GLN A 30 7.46 -10.97 1.82
N ARG A 31 7.68 -11.10 3.13
CA ARG A 31 7.45 -12.34 3.87
C ARG A 31 5.95 -12.57 4.12
N SER A 32 5.58 -13.83 4.27
CA SER A 32 4.20 -14.26 4.51
C SER A 32 3.63 -13.82 5.86
N ASP A 33 4.50 -13.62 6.86
CA ASP A 33 4.17 -13.15 8.21
C ASP A 33 4.10 -11.62 8.30
N SER A 34 3.43 -10.98 7.33
CA SER A 34 3.10 -9.56 7.44
C SER A 34 2.13 -9.36 8.60
N ARG A 35 2.62 -8.75 9.68
CA ARG A 35 1.81 -8.33 10.83
C ARG A 35 2.10 -6.85 11.05
N ALA A 36 1.06 -6.08 11.36
CA ALA A 36 1.17 -4.64 11.65
C ALA A 36 2.19 -4.28 12.77
N ALA A 37 2.62 -5.27 13.57
CA ALA A 37 3.62 -5.15 14.63
C ALA A 37 4.74 -6.21 14.54
N ALA A 38 5.03 -6.75 13.34
CA ALA A 38 6.12 -7.70 13.16
C ALA A 38 7.45 -7.06 13.59
N GLY A 39 8.12 -7.65 14.59
CA GLY A 39 9.38 -7.14 15.14
C GLY A 39 9.26 -6.24 16.37
N LEU A 40 8.05 -5.91 16.83
CA LEU A 40 7.85 -5.27 18.14
C LEU A 40 7.73 -6.34 19.23
N THR A 41 8.56 -6.22 20.26
CA THR A 41 8.48 -7.08 21.45
C THR A 41 7.20 -6.73 22.22
N ASN A 42 6.33 -7.72 22.47
CA ASN A 42 5.16 -7.57 23.33
C ASN A 42 5.52 -7.48 24.84
N GLU A 43 6.80 -7.38 25.16
CA GLU A 43 7.33 -7.10 26.50
C GLU A 43 7.03 -5.65 26.87
N THR A 44 5.83 -5.44 27.40
CA THR A 44 5.47 -4.19 28.06
C THR A 44 5.24 -4.49 29.54
N LYS A 45 5.50 -3.52 30.42
CA LYS A 45 5.10 -3.57 31.85
C LYS A 45 3.59 -3.77 32.07
N PHE A 46 2.80 -3.74 30.99
CA PHE A 46 1.35 -3.93 30.97
C PHE A 46 0.93 -5.22 30.27
N GLY A 47 1.88 -6.13 30.00
CA GLY A 47 1.61 -7.43 29.41
C GLY A 47 0.57 -8.20 30.22
N VAL A 48 -0.34 -8.88 29.52
CA VAL A 48 -1.50 -9.59 30.12
C VAL A 48 -1.07 -10.64 31.17
N ALA A 49 0.13 -11.21 31.02
CA ALA A 49 0.67 -12.22 31.93
C ALA A 49 1.15 -11.62 33.27
N GLU A 50 1.86 -10.49 33.25
CA GLU A 50 2.35 -9.82 34.46
C GLU A 50 1.20 -9.09 35.18
N LYS A 51 0.27 -8.50 34.42
CA LYS A 51 -0.92 -7.82 34.96
C LYS A 51 -1.79 -8.74 35.85
N ARG A 52 -2.00 -9.99 35.44
CA ARG A 52 -2.82 -10.96 36.20
C ARG A 52 -2.25 -11.28 37.58
N ALA A 53 -0.94 -11.17 37.78
CA ALA A 53 -0.31 -11.41 39.08
C ALA A 53 -0.58 -10.28 40.09
N PHE A 54 -0.87 -9.06 39.63
CA PHE A 54 -1.02 -7.86 40.45
C PHE A 54 -2.45 -7.31 40.51
N ASP A 55 -3.36 -7.77 39.64
CA ASP A 55 -4.75 -7.28 39.59
C ASP A 55 -5.54 -7.52 40.89
N ASN A 56 -5.16 -8.53 41.69
CA ASN A 56 -5.87 -8.89 42.93
C ASN A 56 -5.14 -8.49 44.22
N ASP A 57 -4.04 -7.74 44.17
CA ASP A 57 -3.32 -7.31 45.38
C ASP A 57 -3.94 -6.03 45.98
N PRO A 58 -4.60 -6.10 47.16
CA PRO A 58 -5.26 -4.94 47.76
C PRO A 58 -4.30 -3.82 48.15
N HIS A 59 -3.01 -4.11 48.38
CA HIS A 59 -2.02 -3.09 48.76
C HIS A 59 -1.67 -2.15 47.60
N ILE A 60 -1.87 -2.59 46.35
CA ILE A 60 -1.55 -1.79 45.16
C ILE A 60 -2.72 -0.87 44.78
N HIS A 61 -3.96 -1.29 45.09
CA HIS A 61 -5.19 -0.61 44.68
C HIS A 61 -5.82 0.29 45.75
N THR A 62 -5.31 0.29 46.98
CA THR A 62 -5.84 1.10 48.09
C THR A 62 -5.03 2.39 48.29
N GLY A 63 -5.71 3.54 48.35
CA GLY A 63 -5.06 4.85 48.59
C GLY A 63 -4.46 5.52 47.35
N GLN A 64 -4.66 4.96 46.16
CA GLN A 64 -4.23 5.58 44.90
C GLN A 64 -5.15 6.75 44.54
N THR A 65 -4.56 7.86 44.08
CA THR A 65 -5.33 8.97 43.51
C THR A 65 -5.87 8.53 42.15
N PRO A 66 -7.18 8.68 41.86
CA PRO A 66 -7.74 8.31 40.56
C PRO A 66 -7.16 9.24 39.48
N MET A 67 -6.21 8.73 38.70
CA MET A 67 -5.63 9.44 37.58
C MET A 67 -6.47 9.14 36.33
N SER A 68 -7.28 10.10 35.90
CA SER A 68 -7.90 10.08 34.59
C SER A 68 -6.83 10.33 33.52
N CYS A 69 -7.00 9.80 32.31
CA CYS A 69 -6.11 10.06 31.18
C CYS A 69 -5.88 11.57 30.94
N GLY A 70 -6.81 12.43 31.37
CA GLY A 70 -6.69 13.88 31.32
C GLY A 70 -5.71 14.50 32.32
N SER A 71 -5.45 13.89 33.48
CA SER A 71 -4.52 14.42 34.50
C SER A 71 -3.05 14.06 34.25
N LEU A 72 -2.77 13.13 33.32
CA LEU A 72 -1.42 12.78 32.87
C LEU A 72 -0.91 13.64 31.68
N ALA A 73 -1.81 14.38 31.02
CA ALA A 73 -1.50 15.19 29.84
C ALA A 73 -0.49 16.34 30.03
N PRO A 74 -0.35 17.02 31.19
CA PRO A 74 0.51 18.21 31.27
C PRO A 74 2.03 17.93 31.31
N LYS A 75 2.46 16.68 31.55
CA LYS A 75 3.90 16.33 31.68
C LYS A 75 4.49 15.64 30.46
N LEU A 76 3.69 15.44 29.43
CA LEU A 76 4.09 14.81 28.18
C LEU A 76 4.17 15.91 27.11
N LYS A 77 5.26 15.94 26.32
CA LYS A 77 5.51 16.95 25.27
C LYS A 77 4.24 17.24 24.45
N ARG A 78 4.08 18.47 23.97
CA ARG A 78 2.97 18.90 23.08
C ARG A 78 2.77 17.84 21.98
N GLY A 79 1.66 17.08 22.04
CA GLY A 79 1.34 15.98 21.13
C GLY A 79 1.32 14.57 21.76
N ALA A 80 1.71 14.40 23.02
CA ALA A 80 1.74 13.11 23.70
C ALA A 80 0.47 12.87 24.54
N GLY A 81 -0.66 12.78 23.83
CA GLY A 81 -1.88 12.14 24.33
C GLY A 81 -1.80 10.61 24.20
N CYS A 82 -2.88 9.91 24.55
CA CYS A 82 -2.98 8.44 24.48
C CYS A 82 -2.84 7.85 23.05
N MET A 83 -2.69 8.71 22.05
CA MET A 83 -2.25 8.35 20.71
C MET A 83 -0.92 9.07 20.46
N ASP A 84 0.17 8.32 20.60
CA ASP A 84 1.51 8.80 20.31
C ASP A 84 1.64 9.05 18.80
N HIS A 85 1.45 10.29 18.37
CA HIS A 85 1.57 10.70 16.96
C HIS A 85 3.02 10.64 16.43
N SER A 86 4.00 10.32 17.28
CA SER A 86 5.42 10.31 16.92
C SER A 86 5.96 8.93 16.52
N PHE A 87 5.23 7.85 16.82
CA PHE A 87 5.64 6.51 16.43
C PHE A 87 5.25 6.23 14.97
N ARG A 88 6.25 6.00 14.11
CA ARG A 88 6.08 5.47 12.75
C ARG A 88 6.90 4.19 12.63
N ARG A 89 6.24 3.07 12.31
CA ARG A 89 6.96 1.85 11.94
C ARG A 89 7.65 2.02 10.60
N SER A 90 8.69 1.23 10.33
CA SER A 90 9.25 1.12 8.99
C SER A 90 8.19 0.61 8.01
N ALA A 91 8.22 1.11 6.78
CA ALA A 91 7.40 0.61 5.71
C ALA A 91 7.76 -0.86 5.40
N GLU A 92 6.75 -1.69 5.19
CA GLU A 92 6.93 -3.04 4.69
C GLU A 92 7.19 -3.02 3.17
N PRO A 93 7.92 -4.00 2.63
CA PRO A 93 8.22 -4.07 1.20
C PRO A 93 6.98 -3.93 0.30
N TRP A 94 5.84 -4.52 0.68
CA TRP A 94 4.60 -4.39 -0.09
C TRP A 94 4.05 -2.96 -0.12
N GLU A 95 4.19 -2.19 0.97
CA GLU A 95 3.72 -0.80 1.07
C GLU A 95 4.56 0.13 0.19
N VAL A 96 5.85 -0.18 0.08
CA VAL A 96 6.77 0.55 -0.80
C VAL A 96 6.37 0.34 -2.27
N SER A 97 6.12 -0.91 -2.67
CA SER A 97 5.60 -1.21 -4.02
C SER A 97 4.23 -0.58 -4.27
N ASP A 98 3.32 -0.60 -3.30
CA ASP A 98 2.00 0.02 -3.41
C ASP A 98 2.11 1.54 -3.68
N GLY A 99 3.00 2.22 -2.96
CA GLY A 99 3.36 3.62 -3.25
C GLY A 99 3.93 3.82 -4.66
N CYS A 100 4.75 2.89 -5.13
CA CYS A 100 5.31 2.93 -6.49
C CYS A 100 4.25 2.73 -7.57
N VAL A 101 3.13 2.04 -7.31
CA VAL A 101 2.02 1.92 -8.27
C VAL A 101 1.39 3.29 -8.54
N PHE A 102 1.24 4.13 -7.50
CA PHE A 102 0.80 5.52 -7.69
C PHE A 102 1.84 6.36 -8.43
N LEU A 103 3.13 6.19 -8.13
CA LEU A 103 4.19 6.89 -8.87
C LEU A 103 4.22 6.48 -10.35
N PHE A 104 4.01 5.19 -10.65
CA PHE A 104 3.92 4.65 -12.00
C PHE A 104 2.81 5.36 -12.79
N ARG A 105 1.64 5.54 -12.19
CA ARG A 105 0.51 6.28 -12.80
C ARG A 105 0.92 7.68 -13.26
N GLU A 106 1.59 8.43 -12.40
CA GLU A 106 2.02 9.80 -12.72
C GLU A 106 3.09 9.78 -13.82
N VAL A 107 4.06 8.87 -13.72
CA VAL A 107 5.13 8.73 -14.71
C VAL A 107 4.58 8.40 -16.09
N VAL A 108 3.69 7.43 -16.24
CA VAL A 108 3.16 7.07 -17.58
C VAL A 108 2.17 8.08 -18.13
N THR A 109 1.60 8.92 -17.27
CA THR A 109 0.78 10.07 -17.70
C THR A 109 1.66 11.18 -18.28
N CYS A 110 2.85 11.39 -17.72
CA CYS A 110 3.81 12.37 -18.22
C CYS A 110 4.67 11.86 -19.38
N ASP A 111 5.07 10.59 -19.36
CA ASP A 111 5.88 9.93 -20.38
C ASP A 111 5.30 8.54 -20.72
N PRO A 112 4.43 8.47 -21.75
CA PRO A 112 3.84 7.21 -22.20
C PRO A 112 4.86 6.18 -22.71
N SER A 113 6.11 6.57 -23.00
CA SER A 113 7.14 5.59 -23.42
C SER A 113 7.53 4.62 -22.30
N GLN A 114 7.19 4.94 -21.05
CA GLN A 114 7.51 4.13 -19.86
C GLN A 114 6.52 2.99 -19.61
N TRP A 115 5.37 2.98 -20.30
CA TRP A 115 4.39 1.89 -20.24
C TRP A 115 5.00 0.49 -20.40
N PRO A 116 5.69 0.16 -21.52
CA PRO A 116 6.28 -1.17 -21.71
C PRO A 116 7.41 -1.49 -20.72
N VAL A 117 8.01 -0.48 -20.07
CA VAL A 117 9.12 -0.68 -19.13
C VAL A 117 8.60 -1.19 -17.79
N PHE A 118 7.57 -0.55 -17.22
CA PHE A 118 7.13 -0.83 -15.85
C PHE A 118 5.86 -1.67 -15.76
N LEU A 119 4.98 -1.64 -16.78
CA LEU A 119 3.74 -2.41 -16.75
C LEU A 119 3.96 -3.92 -16.51
N PRO A 120 4.95 -4.59 -17.12
CA PRO A 120 5.19 -6.00 -16.85
C PRO A 120 5.46 -6.29 -15.36
N THR A 121 6.22 -5.43 -14.68
CA THR A 121 6.46 -5.55 -13.24
C THR A 121 5.18 -5.31 -12.45
N VAL A 122 4.39 -4.29 -12.78
CA VAL A 122 3.09 -4.05 -12.13
C VAL A 122 2.17 -5.27 -12.25
N LEU A 123 2.10 -5.89 -13.43
CA LEU A 123 1.30 -7.09 -13.66
C LEU A 123 1.86 -8.32 -12.94
N GLU A 124 3.17 -8.46 -12.84
CA GLU A 124 3.80 -9.54 -12.08
C GLU A 124 3.45 -9.46 -10.58
N LEU A 125 3.31 -8.26 -10.01
CA LEU A 125 2.88 -8.09 -8.61
C LEU A 125 1.47 -8.67 -8.36
N MET A 126 0.60 -8.73 -9.37
CA MET A 126 -0.72 -9.37 -9.28
C MET A 126 -0.64 -10.90 -9.06
N SER A 127 0.52 -11.51 -9.28
CA SER A 127 0.73 -12.94 -8.97
C SER A 127 1.04 -13.19 -7.49
N LEU A 128 1.44 -12.17 -6.74
CA LEU A 128 1.83 -12.32 -5.34
C LEU A 128 0.59 -12.48 -4.45
N ARG A 129 0.46 -13.65 -3.81
CA ARG A 129 -0.65 -13.98 -2.88
C ARG A 129 -0.16 -14.49 -1.53
N SER A 130 1.15 -14.48 -1.30
CA SER A 130 1.82 -15.14 -0.17
C SER A 130 1.72 -14.39 1.16
N PHE A 131 1.30 -13.13 1.16
CA PHE A 131 1.29 -12.27 2.34
C PHE A 131 -0.10 -11.72 2.65
N ALA A 132 -0.42 -11.49 3.93
CA ALA A 132 -1.76 -11.13 4.39
C ALA A 132 -2.39 -9.92 3.68
N HIS A 133 -1.57 -8.94 3.27
CA HIS A 133 -2.02 -7.69 2.66
C HIS A 133 -1.99 -7.70 1.13
N TYR A 134 -1.84 -8.85 0.47
CA TYR A 134 -1.77 -8.93 -1.00
C TYR A 134 -2.96 -8.27 -1.69
N SER A 135 -4.15 -8.45 -1.09
CA SER A 135 -5.40 -7.90 -1.62
C SER A 135 -5.42 -6.37 -1.67
N ASN A 136 -4.72 -5.69 -0.75
CA ASN A 136 -4.57 -4.23 -0.78
C ASN A 136 -3.79 -3.80 -2.02
N LEU A 137 -2.62 -4.42 -2.24
CA LEU A 137 -1.77 -4.14 -3.40
C LEU A 137 -2.52 -4.43 -4.71
N HIS A 138 -3.20 -5.57 -4.81
CA HIS A 138 -3.96 -5.93 -6.01
C HIS A 138 -5.10 -4.95 -6.29
N THR A 139 -5.82 -4.53 -5.24
CA THR A 139 -6.87 -3.50 -5.34
C THR A 139 -6.29 -2.18 -5.86
N THR A 140 -5.14 -1.74 -5.33
CA THR A 140 -4.45 -0.52 -5.81
C THR A 140 -4.05 -0.63 -7.27
N ILE A 141 -3.47 -1.76 -7.68
CA ILE A 141 -3.07 -2.02 -9.06
C ILE A 141 -4.28 -1.94 -9.99
N LEU A 142 -5.36 -2.69 -9.71
CA LEU A 142 -6.55 -2.71 -10.55
C LEU A 142 -7.21 -1.33 -10.67
N ARG A 143 -7.32 -0.58 -9.57
CA ARG A 143 -7.82 0.80 -9.59
C ARG A 143 -6.95 1.73 -10.43
N THR A 144 -5.64 1.57 -10.33
CA THR A 144 -4.69 2.37 -11.10
C THR A 144 -4.78 2.05 -12.59
N LEU A 145 -4.86 0.76 -12.95
CA LEU A 145 -5.04 0.33 -14.33
C LEU A 145 -6.38 0.80 -14.91
N ARG A 146 -7.45 0.77 -14.12
CA ARG A 146 -8.76 1.33 -14.49
C ARG A 146 -8.69 2.82 -14.74
N HIS A 147 -8.05 3.57 -13.84
CA HIS A 147 -7.86 5.00 -14.01
C HIS A 147 -7.07 5.33 -15.29
N LEU A 148 -6.04 4.56 -15.58
CA LEU A 148 -5.18 4.76 -16.75
C LEU A 148 -5.78 4.19 -18.05
N TRP A 149 -6.84 3.38 -17.97
CA TRP A 149 -7.41 2.66 -19.10
C TRP A 149 -7.67 3.53 -20.34
N PRO A 150 -8.30 4.72 -20.23
CA PRO A 150 -8.58 5.57 -21.39
C PRO A 150 -7.32 6.00 -22.15
N ALA A 151 -6.20 6.20 -21.45
CA ALA A 151 -4.92 6.64 -22.01
C ALA A 151 -3.95 5.48 -22.31
N MET A 152 -4.25 4.26 -21.85
CA MET A 152 -3.40 3.09 -22.02
C MET A 152 -3.30 2.69 -23.50
N PRO A 153 -2.11 2.46 -24.07
CA PRO A 153 -2.00 2.04 -25.47
C PRO A 153 -2.53 0.62 -25.68
N ALA A 154 -2.99 0.31 -26.90
CA ALA A 154 -3.68 -0.95 -27.21
C ALA A 154 -2.82 -2.20 -26.93
N ALA A 155 -1.51 -2.13 -27.18
CA ALA A 155 -0.60 -3.23 -26.88
C ALA A 155 -0.59 -3.58 -25.39
N GLN A 156 -0.58 -2.56 -24.53
CA GLN A 156 -0.64 -2.71 -23.08
C GLN A 156 -2.00 -3.21 -22.62
N ARG A 157 -3.10 -2.71 -23.18
CA ARG A 157 -4.46 -3.22 -22.85
C ARG A 157 -4.56 -4.72 -23.08
N LYS A 158 -4.02 -5.23 -24.19
CA LYS A 158 -3.98 -6.69 -24.47
C LYS A 158 -3.23 -7.49 -23.39
N THR A 159 -2.21 -6.92 -22.78
CA THR A 159 -1.48 -7.57 -21.67
C THR A 159 -2.20 -7.49 -20.32
N VAL A 160 -3.01 -6.44 -20.10
CA VAL A 160 -3.76 -6.25 -18.84
C VAL A 160 -5.00 -7.15 -18.78
N LEU A 161 -5.70 -7.34 -19.89
CA LEU A 161 -7.00 -8.05 -19.92
C LEU A 161 -6.94 -9.46 -19.32
N PRO A 162 -5.96 -10.34 -19.64
CA PRO A 162 -5.89 -11.67 -19.04
C PRO A 162 -5.69 -11.64 -17.52
N VAL A 163 -4.92 -10.67 -17.02
CA VAL A 163 -4.67 -10.50 -15.58
C VAL A 163 -5.93 -10.04 -14.86
N ALA A 164 -6.66 -9.08 -15.45
CA ALA A 164 -7.96 -8.65 -14.92
C ALA A 164 -8.99 -9.79 -14.94
N GLN A 165 -9.03 -10.58 -16.01
CA GLN A 165 -9.92 -11.74 -16.12
C GLN A 165 -9.63 -12.79 -15.04
N ALA A 166 -8.36 -13.12 -14.81
CA ALA A 166 -7.95 -14.05 -13.76
C ALA A 166 -8.29 -13.53 -12.34
N ALA A 167 -8.29 -12.20 -12.15
CA ALA A 167 -8.63 -11.58 -10.88
C ALA A 167 -10.14 -11.56 -10.57
N ILE A 168 -11.03 -11.88 -11.53
CA ILE A 168 -12.47 -12.00 -11.26
C ILE A 168 -12.75 -13.11 -10.24
N ASP A 169 -12.02 -14.21 -10.31
CA ASP A 169 -12.20 -15.39 -9.46
C ASP A 169 -11.41 -15.30 -8.14
N ASP A 170 -10.91 -14.11 -7.79
CA ASP A 170 -10.18 -13.88 -6.56
C ASP A 170 -11.07 -14.13 -5.32
N GLU A 171 -10.52 -14.83 -4.33
CA GLU A 171 -11.20 -15.10 -3.04
C GLU A 171 -11.53 -13.80 -2.29
N ASN A 172 -10.72 -12.76 -2.48
CA ASN A 172 -10.99 -11.45 -1.93
C ASN A 172 -12.01 -10.70 -2.79
N ARG A 173 -13.19 -10.46 -2.22
CA ARG A 173 -14.29 -9.76 -2.89
C ARG A 173 -13.92 -8.37 -3.43
N LEU A 174 -13.01 -7.64 -2.77
CA LEU A 174 -12.59 -6.32 -3.25
C LEU A 174 -11.80 -6.45 -4.55
N VAL A 175 -10.84 -7.37 -4.59
CA VAL A 175 -10.03 -7.64 -5.79
C VAL A 175 -10.93 -8.08 -6.95
N SER A 176 -11.82 -9.06 -6.71
CA SER A 176 -12.81 -9.52 -7.70
C SER A 176 -13.72 -8.40 -8.21
N SER A 177 -14.16 -7.48 -7.34
CA SER A 177 -15.02 -6.36 -7.76
C SER A 177 -14.27 -5.34 -8.61
N GLU A 178 -13.05 -4.95 -8.22
CA GLU A 178 -12.25 -4.00 -9.02
C GLU A 178 -11.87 -4.58 -10.39
N ALA A 179 -11.62 -5.89 -10.46
CA ALA A 179 -11.37 -6.58 -11.71
C ALA A 179 -12.58 -6.51 -12.66
N LYS A 180 -13.79 -6.75 -12.14
CA LYS A 180 -15.03 -6.61 -12.92
C LYS A 180 -15.23 -5.18 -13.41
N PHE A 181 -15.02 -4.19 -12.56
CA PHE A 181 -15.15 -2.79 -12.96
C PHE A 181 -14.14 -2.38 -14.04
N LEU A 182 -12.90 -2.88 -13.96
CA LEU A 182 -11.90 -2.65 -15.01
C LEU A 182 -12.35 -3.24 -16.35
N LEU A 183 -12.94 -4.44 -16.34
CA LEU A 183 -13.42 -5.11 -17.55
C LEU A 183 -14.71 -4.48 -18.11
N GLU A 184 -15.60 -4.01 -17.25
CA GLU A 184 -16.79 -3.24 -17.65
C GLU A 184 -16.37 -1.94 -18.36
N ASP A 185 -15.40 -1.20 -17.80
CA ASP A 185 -14.83 0.00 -18.42
C ASP A 185 -14.04 -0.32 -19.71
N ALA A 186 -13.54 -1.55 -19.85
CA ALA A 186 -12.88 -2.02 -21.06
C ALA A 186 -13.84 -2.21 -22.24
N GLY A 187 -15.12 -2.44 -21.97
CA GLY A 187 -16.15 -2.72 -22.97
C GLY A 187 -15.96 -4.06 -23.70
N GLU A 188 -17.05 -4.58 -24.28
CA GLU A 188 -17.05 -5.84 -25.05
C GLU A 188 -16.22 -5.73 -26.35
N ASP A 189 -16.15 -4.55 -26.96
CA ASP A 189 -15.47 -4.27 -28.24
C ASP A 189 -13.95 -4.55 -28.24
N THR A 190 -13.35 -4.69 -27.05
CA THR A 190 -11.91 -4.95 -26.89
C THR A 190 -11.62 -6.45 -26.75
N LEU A 191 -12.60 -7.27 -26.38
CA LEU A 191 -12.44 -8.73 -26.21
C LEU A 191 -12.48 -9.48 -27.55
N ASP A 192 -13.22 -8.99 -28.54
CA ASP A 192 -13.36 -9.61 -29.86
C ASP A 192 -12.19 -9.31 -30.84
N LYS A 193 -11.24 -8.44 -30.47
CA LYS A 193 -10.09 -8.05 -31.33
C LYS A 193 -8.74 -8.61 -30.85
N VAL A 194 -8.79 -9.60 -29.95
CA VAL A 194 -7.62 -10.29 -29.41
C VAL A 194 -7.36 -11.64 -30.09
N GLU A 195 -8.26 -12.11 -30.95
CA GLU A 195 -8.01 -13.22 -31.88
C GLU A 195 -7.14 -12.82 -33.08
#